data_AF-A0A938BFW4-F1
#
_entry.id   AF-A0A938BFW4-F1
#
_cell.length_a   1.000
_cell.length_b   1.000
_cell.length_c   1.000
_cell.angle_alpha   90.00
_cell.angle_beta   90.00
_cell.angle_gamma   90.00
#
_symmetry.space_group_name_H-M   'P 1'
#
loop_
_entity.id
_entity.type
_entity.pdbx_description
1 polymer ?
#
loop_
_entity_poly.entity_id
_entity_poly.type
_entity_poly.pdbx_seq_one_letter_code
_entity_poly.pdbx_strand_id
1 'polypeptide(L)'
;AYNRDMQMDKEPLFDSVEIIKTELHVLTKLLPTIKLNKANIKKQLEDESLYATDLANYLVKNKVPFRNAHEIVGKMIKESLAQDKKIRKMKDRELKKYSPLISEKVIDKIFQ
;
A
#
# COMPACT_ATOMS: atom_id res chain seq x y z
N ALA A 1 -22.33 -4.60 -42.61
CA ALA A 1 -21.81 -4.13 -43.91
C ALA A 1 -20.29 -4.15 -43.85
N TYR A 2 -19.62 -4.43 -44.97
CA TYR A 2 -18.16 -4.51 -45.10
C TYR A 2 -17.63 -3.22 -45.77
N ASN A 3 -16.53 -2.67 -45.26
CA ASN A 3 -15.81 -1.53 -45.85
C ASN A 3 -14.37 -1.95 -46.15
N ARG A 4 -13.80 -1.44 -47.25
CA ARG A 4 -12.42 -1.76 -47.67
C ARG A 4 -11.38 -1.33 -46.62
N ASP A 5 -11.68 -0.26 -45.87
CA ASP A 5 -10.89 0.23 -44.74
C ASP A 5 -10.67 -0.83 -43.65
N MET A 6 -11.57 -1.80 -43.51
CA MET A 6 -11.43 -2.94 -42.59
C MET A 6 -10.30 -3.92 -43.00
N GLN A 7 -9.60 -3.67 -44.11
CA GLN A 7 -8.37 -4.41 -44.42
C GLN A 7 -7.18 -3.92 -43.58
N MET A 8 -7.21 -2.66 -43.13
CA MET A 8 -6.14 -2.00 -42.37
C MET A 8 -6.10 -2.39 -40.88
N ASP A 9 -7.01 -3.23 -40.40
CA ASP A 9 -7.07 -3.66 -38.99
C ASP A 9 -6.05 -4.75 -38.64
N LYS A 10 -5.60 -5.52 -39.64
CA LYS A 10 -4.78 -6.72 -39.49
C LYS A 10 -3.34 -6.39 -39.15
N GLU A 11 -2.73 -5.49 -39.92
CA GLU A 11 -1.34 -5.06 -39.69
C GLU A 11 -1.12 -4.54 -38.26
N PRO A 12 -1.88 -3.54 -37.76
CA PRO A 12 -1.66 -3.05 -36.39
C PRO A 12 -1.97 -4.11 -35.32
N LEU A 13 -2.92 -5.03 -35.57
CA LEU A 13 -3.19 -6.13 -34.66
C LEU A 13 -2.02 -7.12 -34.60
N PHE A 14 -1.53 -7.57 -35.75
CA PHE A 14 -0.42 -8.53 -35.80
C PHE A 14 0.87 -7.94 -35.26
N ASP A 15 1.16 -6.68 -35.58
CA ASP A 15 2.31 -5.97 -35.03
C ASP A 15 2.23 -5.89 -33.51
N SER A 16 1.07 -5.51 -32.97
CA SER A 16 0.86 -5.46 -31.51
C SER A 16 1.06 -6.82 -30.85
N VAL A 17 0.55 -7.89 -31.46
CA VAL A 17 0.71 -9.26 -30.95
C VAL A 17 2.17 -9.68 -30.95
N GLU A 18 2.93 -9.36 -32.00
CA GLU A 18 4.34 -9.75 -32.10
C GLU A 18 5.22 -8.99 -31.10
N ILE A 19 4.94 -7.70 -30.90
CA ILE A 19 5.58 -6.89 -29.86
C ILE A 19 5.31 -7.52 -28.50
N ILE A 20 4.05 -7.79 -28.15
CA ILE A 20 3.70 -8.35 -26.83
C ILE A 20 4.37 -9.71 -26.60
N LYS A 21 4.41 -10.59 -27.62
CA LYS A 21 5.10 -11.88 -27.50
C LYS A 21 6.59 -11.70 -27.19
N THR A 22 7.23 -10.78 -27.91
CA THR A 22 8.65 -10.49 -27.72
C THR A 22 8.93 -9.93 -26.34
N GLU A 23 8.13 -8.96 -25.89
CA GLU A 23 8.25 -8.36 -24.55
C GLU A 23 8.01 -9.40 -23.44
N LEU A 24 6.99 -10.26 -23.58
CA LEU A 24 6.75 -11.33 -22.62
C LEU A 24 7.93 -12.31 -22.55
N HIS A 25 8.53 -12.67 -23.69
CA HIS A 25 9.73 -13.52 -23.70
C HIS A 25 10.90 -12.86 -22.96
N VAL A 26 11.14 -11.56 -23.18
CA VAL A 26 12.16 -10.81 -22.43
C VAL A 26 11.84 -10.80 -20.93
N LEU A 27 10.59 -10.53 -20.54
CA LEU A 27 10.17 -10.52 -19.14
C LEU A 27 10.37 -11.87 -18.45
N THR A 28 10.11 -13.00 -19.13
CA THR A 28 10.35 -14.34 -18.54
C THR A 28 11.81 -14.59 -18.20
N LYS A 29 12.74 -13.98 -18.94
CA LYS A 29 14.18 -14.05 -18.66
C LYS A 29 14.62 -13.02 -17.63
N LEU A 30 13.99 -11.83 -17.62
CA LEU A 30 14.32 -10.74 -16.71
C LEU A 30 13.87 -11.03 -15.28
N LEU A 31 12.62 -11.45 -15.07
CA LEU A 31 12.04 -11.60 -13.73
C LEU A 31 12.88 -12.49 -12.78
N PRO A 32 13.44 -13.66 -13.21
CA PRO A 32 14.31 -14.47 -12.35
C PRO A 32 15.63 -13.79 -11.95
N THR A 33 16.07 -12.76 -12.69
CA THR A 33 17.33 -12.05 -12.41
C THR A 33 17.17 -10.93 -11.38
N ILE A 34 15.92 -10.56 -11.04
CA ILE A 34 15.63 -9.51 -10.07
C ILE A 34 16.15 -9.93 -8.69
N LYS A 35 17.03 -9.12 -8.11
CA LYS A 35 17.52 -9.26 -6.75
C LYS A 35 16.88 -8.22 -5.85
N LEU A 36 16.09 -8.67 -4.88
CA LEU A 36 15.47 -7.79 -3.89
C LEU A 36 16.49 -7.40 -2.82
N ASN A 37 16.68 -6.09 -2.61
CA ASN A 37 17.44 -5.57 -1.48
C ASN A 37 16.59 -5.68 -0.20
N LYS A 38 16.58 -6.88 0.40
CA LYS A 38 15.81 -7.20 1.61
C LYS A 38 16.14 -6.28 2.78
N ALA A 39 17.39 -5.82 2.91
CA ALA A 39 17.79 -4.91 3.97
C ALA A 39 17.11 -3.54 3.82
N ASN A 40 17.10 -2.99 2.61
CA ASN A 40 16.40 -1.74 2.32
C ASN A 40 14.88 -1.89 2.48
N ILE A 41 14.30 -2.98 1.97
CA ILE A 41 12.86 -3.27 2.14
C ILE A 41 12.51 -3.34 3.63
N LYS A 42 13.27 -4.08 4.44
CA LYS A 42 13.03 -4.20 5.87
C LYS A 42 13.13 -2.86 6.59
N LYS A 43 14.12 -2.04 6.23
CA LYS A 43 14.27 -0.68 6.77
C LYS A 43 13.04 0.19 6.46
N GLN A 44 12.51 0.10 5.25
CA GLN A 44 11.32 0.87 4.86
C GLN A 44 10.02 0.36 5.52
N LEU A 45 9.91 -0.95 5.76
CA LEU A 45 8.78 -1.53 6.50
C LEU A 45 8.74 -1.11 7.99
N GLU A 46 9.82 -0.52 8.51
CA GLU A 46 9.79 0.10 9.83
C GLU A 46 9.03 1.44 9.87
N ASP A 47 8.72 2.03 8.70
CA ASP A 47 7.90 3.24 8.61
C ASP A 47 6.44 2.90 8.92
N GLU A 48 6.02 3.32 10.11
CA GLU A 48 4.68 3.07 10.62
C GLU A 48 3.59 3.86 9.88
N SER A 49 3.96 4.88 9.12
CA SER A 49 3.01 5.64 8.30
C SER A 49 2.43 4.79 7.15
N LEU A 50 3.12 3.73 6.74
CA LEU A 50 2.63 2.75 5.76
C LEU A 50 1.32 2.08 6.22
N TYR A 51 1.10 1.96 7.52
CA TYR A 51 -0.04 1.29 8.13
C TYR A 51 -1.17 2.25 8.53
N ALA A 52 -1.08 3.54 8.16
CA ALA A 52 -2.08 4.57 8.47
C ALA A 52 -3.48 4.19 7.97
N THR A 53 -3.53 3.71 6.72
CA THR A 53 -4.78 3.35 6.07
C THR A 53 -5.44 2.16 6.76
N ASP A 54 -4.66 1.18 7.21
CA ASP A 54 -5.18 0.04 7.95
C ASP A 54 -5.74 0.44 9.31
N LEU A 55 -5.08 1.37 10.02
CA LEU A 55 -5.59 1.94 11.26
C LEU A 55 -6.90 2.71 11.06
N ALA A 56 -6.99 3.53 10.01
CA ALA A 56 -8.21 4.25 9.68
C ALA A 56 -9.36 3.29 9.34
N ASN A 57 -9.07 2.27 8.52
CA ASN A 57 -10.02 1.22 8.17
C ASN A 57 -10.46 0.40 9.39
N TYR A 58 -9.56 0.14 10.34
CA TYR A 58 -9.91 -0.51 11.59
C TYR A 58 -10.92 0.31 12.39
N LEU A 59 -10.72 1.62 12.53
CA LEU A 59 -11.67 2.51 13.20
C LEU A 59 -13.03 2.54 12.49
N VAL A 60 -13.02 2.59 11.15
CA VAL A 60 -14.25 2.55 10.33
C VAL A 60 -15.02 1.25 10.52
N LYS A 61 -14.34 0.11 10.54
CA LYS A 61 -14.95 -1.19 10.85
C LYS A 61 -15.59 -1.19 12.24
N ASN A 62 -15.03 -0.44 13.19
CA ASN A 62 -15.56 -0.24 14.53
C ASN A 62 -16.51 0.97 14.64
N LYS A 63 -17.21 1.32 13.55
CA LYS A 63 -18.29 2.32 13.50
C LYS A 63 -17.85 3.79 13.68
N VAL A 64 -16.56 4.11 13.57
CA VAL A 64 -16.10 5.50 13.50
C VAL A 64 -16.31 6.03 12.07
N PRO A 65 -16.96 7.20 11.86
CA PRO A 65 -17.06 7.80 10.53
C PRO A 65 -15.68 7.99 9.90
N PHE A 66 -15.54 7.74 8.59
CA PHE A 66 -14.25 7.76 7.90
C PHE A 66 -13.47 9.07 8.11
N ARG A 67 -14.15 10.21 8.03
CA ARG A 67 -13.52 11.52 8.28
C ARG A 67 -12.87 11.59 9.66
N ASN A 68 -13.56 11.15 10.70
CA ASN A 68 -13.05 11.14 12.06
C ASN A 68 -11.90 10.14 12.22
N ALA A 69 -12.03 8.95 11.63
CA ALA A 69 -10.97 7.94 11.63
C ALA A 69 -9.68 8.47 10.99
N HIS A 70 -9.81 9.13 9.83
CA HIS A 70 -8.70 9.75 9.11
C HIS A 70 -8.06 10.88 9.92
N GLU A 71 -8.86 11.76 10.55
CA GLU A 71 -8.36 12.84 11.41
C GLU A 71 -7.61 12.29 12.65
N ILE A 72 -8.16 11.26 13.31
CA ILE A 72 -7.53 10.62 14.49
C ILE A 72 -6.17 10.03 14.12
N VAL A 73 -6.11 9.22 13.06
CA VAL A 73 -4.87 8.56 12.64
C VAL A 73 -3.86 9.56 12.10
N GLY A 74 -4.30 10.55 11.33
CA GLY A 74 -3.44 11.62 10.84
C GLY A 74 -2.78 12.41 11.97
N LYS A 75 -3.53 12.73 13.03
CA LYS A 75 -2.99 13.38 14.23
C LYS A 75 -1.97 12.50 14.94
N MET A 76 -2.28 11.21 15.14
CA MET A 76 -1.38 10.25 15.79
C MET A 76 -0.05 10.10 15.04
N ILE A 77 -0.08 9.97 13.72
CA ILE A 77 1.14 9.86 12.89
C ILE A 77 1.94 11.16 12.92
N LYS A 78 1.26 12.30 12.79
CA LYS A 78 1.92 13.62 12.85
C LYS A 78 2.65 13.82 14.17
N GLU A 79 2.03 13.44 15.29
CA GLU A 79 2.66 13.54 16.62
C GLU A 79 3.79 12.54 16.81
N SER A 80 3.64 11.30 16.32
CA SER A 80 4.70 10.28 16.30
C SER A 80 5.96 10.80 15.57
N LEU A 81 5.77 11.36 14.37
CA LEU A 81 6.86 11.94 13.57
C LEU A 81 7.49 13.15 14.25
N ALA A 82 6.70 14.03 14.85
CA ALA A 82 7.20 15.21 15.55
C ALA A 82 8.01 14.88 16.81
N GLN A 83 7.71 13.74 17.46
CA GLN A 83 8.37 13.30 18.69
C GLN A 83 9.48 12.27 18.45
N ASP A 84 9.72 11.88 17.19
CA ASP A 84 10.57 10.74 16.81
C ASP A 84 10.25 9.47 17.64
N LYS A 85 8.96 9.27 17.93
CA LYS A 85 8.48 8.21 18.81
C LYS A 85 7.55 7.27 18.07
N LYS A 86 8.09 6.10 17.74
CA LYS A 86 7.34 4.98 17.15
C LYS A 86 6.03 4.68 17.90
N ILE A 87 4.93 4.61 17.17
CA ILE A 87 3.57 4.23 17.60
C ILE A 87 3.58 2.83 18.23
N ARG A 88 4.37 1.87 17.71
CA ARG A 88 4.55 0.55 18.37
C ARG A 88 5.09 0.63 19.79
N LYS A 89 5.77 1.72 20.16
CA LYS A 89 6.32 1.94 21.50
C LYS A 89 5.39 2.78 22.39
N MET A 90 4.25 3.24 21.88
CA MET A 90 3.27 3.97 22.68
C MET A 90 2.49 2.99 23.56
N LYS A 91 2.40 3.30 24.86
CA LYS A 91 1.60 2.51 25.79
C LYS A 91 0.12 2.74 25.57
N ASP A 92 -0.71 1.82 26.02
CA ASP A 92 -2.17 1.86 26.00
C ASP A 92 -2.74 3.19 26.51
N ARG A 93 -2.13 3.76 27.56
CA ARG A 93 -2.51 5.06 28.13
C ARG A 93 -2.34 6.21 27.14
N GLU A 94 -1.32 6.15 26.29
CA GLU A 94 -1.05 7.15 25.26
C GLU A 94 -1.95 6.93 24.05
N LEU A 95 -2.09 5.69 23.58
CA LEU A 95 -2.95 5.32 22.44
C LEU A 95 -4.42 5.69 22.68
N LYS A 96 -4.91 5.49 23.91
CA LYS A 96 -6.27 5.85 24.32
C LYS A 96 -6.56 7.36 24.29
N LYS A 97 -5.54 8.22 24.20
CA LYS A 97 -5.74 9.67 23.98
C LYS A 97 -6.27 9.98 22.58
N TYR A 98 -5.99 9.11 21.61
CA TYR A 98 -6.44 9.29 20.23
C TYR A 98 -7.82 8.65 20.00
N SER A 99 -8.02 7.44 20.52
CA SER A 99 -9.30 6.74 20.47
C SER A 99 -9.36 5.62 21.51
N PRO A 100 -10.50 5.41 22.19
CA PRO A 100 -10.66 4.30 23.12
C PRO A 100 -10.58 2.91 22.44
N LEU A 101 -10.71 2.87 21.11
CA LEU A 101 -10.68 1.65 20.31
C LEU A 101 -9.26 1.20 19.91
N ILE A 102 -8.25 2.05 20.13
CA ILE A 102 -6.84 1.76 19.81
C ILE A 102 -6.14 1.30 21.08
N SER A 103 -5.48 0.14 21.00
CA SER A 103 -4.66 -0.46 22.06
C SER A 103 -3.37 -1.04 21.49
N GLU A 104 -2.42 -1.36 22.35
CA GLU A 104 -1.15 -2.00 21.97
C GLU A 104 -1.39 -3.26 21.14
N LYS A 105 -2.37 -4.09 21.57
CA LYS A 105 -2.78 -5.30 20.85
C LYS A 105 -3.28 -5.03 19.42
N VAL A 106 -3.96 -3.90 19.21
CA VAL A 106 -4.45 -3.50 17.87
C VAL A 106 -3.28 -3.05 17.00
N ILE A 107 -2.37 -2.22 17.55
CA ILE A 107 -1.17 -1.78 16.85
C ILE A 107 -0.32 -2.98 16.43
N ASP A 108 -0.05 -3.91 17.35
CA ASP A 108 0.73 -5.11 17.07
C ASP A 108 0.10 -5.97 15.99
N LYS A 109 -1.24 -6.09 15.98
CA LYS A 109 -1.95 -6.85 14.95
C LYS A 109 -1.88 -6.20 13.56
N ILE A 110 -1.94 -4.88 13.49
CA ILE A 110 -1.95 -4.16 12.21
C ILE A 110 -0.53 -4.06 11.63
N PHE A 111 0.48 -3.93 12.50
CA PHE A 111 1.86 -3.67 12.09
C PHE A 111 2.69 -4.97 11.96
N GLN A 112 2.04 -6.14 11.97
CA GLN A 112 2.66 -7.46 11.77
C GLN A 112 3.21 -7.64 10.36
#